data_AF-A0A7C5CP86-F1
#
_entry.id   AF-A0A7C5CP86-F1
#
_cell.length_a   1.000
_cell.length_b   1.000
_cell.length_c   1.000
_cell.angle_alpha   90.00
_cell.angle_beta   90.00
_cell.angle_gamma   90.00
#
_symmetry.space_group_name_H-M   'P 1'
#
loop_
_entity.id
_entity.type
_entity.pdbx_description
1 polymer ?
#
loop_
_entity_poly.entity_id
_entity_poly.type
_entity_poly.pdbx_seq_one_letter_code
_entity_poly.pdbx_strand_id
1 'polypeptide(L)'
;LLAVMGGLGLLSKYTMGIFAFSVFFFLLFEKNFRHHLVNPRLWLATLIAALIFLPNIGWNIVNDFPTFQHTADIAKAADENTLQYSELSEFLFGQLGVFGIIFFPVLLYLWIRRKTWRDHWQMRLLSQFTLVFLLIIIAQSLFGRANANWAAPSYVAASVFIVVWLMGSQKPLLSRLLITGLLLNALLAVFIYHYPSLMKGANVELNQNNDLYKRLKGWRTLGEQIYKIRQHYPNTTLLAQDRELIAELSYYAGRSDERPIPIISWNPAQQLRHHYDLATSMSDKTGQHFLYIGDHDEKVQSLTPYFTVVQPIAIITAPVNAAYQRQYSVWLMQGFKGYAPPSIPSTAPAAAP
;
A
#
# COMPACT_ATOMS: atom_id res chain seq x y z
N LEU A 1 -6.58 25.78 12.89
CA LEU A 1 -6.40 25.07 11.60
C LEU A 1 -5.18 24.13 11.61
N LEU A 2 -3.93 24.63 11.76
CA LEU A 2 -2.71 23.79 11.74
C LEU A 2 -2.78 22.56 12.65
N ALA A 3 -3.19 22.75 13.91
CA ALA A 3 -3.33 21.66 14.88
C ALA A 3 -4.31 20.57 14.42
N VAL A 4 -5.50 20.97 13.98
CA VAL A 4 -6.56 20.06 13.53
C VAL A 4 -6.11 19.31 12.28
N MET A 5 -5.54 20.01 11.29
CA MET A 5 -5.05 19.39 10.07
C MET A 5 -3.85 18.46 10.34
N GLY A 6 -2.98 18.81 11.29
CA GLY A 6 -1.90 17.93 11.75
C GLY A 6 -2.43 16.64 12.36
N GLY A 7 -3.41 16.74 13.27
CA GLY A 7 -4.05 15.59 13.91
C GLY A 7 -4.80 14.70 12.92
N LEU A 8 -5.65 15.28 12.07
CA LEU A 8 -6.36 14.56 11.01
C LEU A 8 -5.39 13.95 9.98
N GLY A 9 -4.31 14.64 9.66
CA GLY A 9 -3.27 14.12 8.78
C GLY A 9 -2.58 12.89 9.38
N LEU A 10 -2.26 12.89 10.67
CA LEU A 10 -1.71 11.72 11.37
C LEU A 10 -2.69 10.55 11.40
N LEU A 11 -3.99 10.82 11.62
CA LEU A 11 -5.04 9.79 11.54
C LEU A 11 -5.22 9.22 10.13
N SER A 12 -4.97 10.02 9.10
CA SER A 12 -5.01 9.57 7.71
C SER A 12 -3.77 8.76 7.33
N LYS A 13 -2.58 9.27 7.65
CA LYS A 13 -1.30 8.60 7.36
C LYS A 13 -0.19 9.07 8.31
N TYR A 14 0.52 8.12 8.91
CA TYR A 14 1.58 8.42 9.88
C TYR A 14 2.75 9.21 9.26
N THR A 15 2.91 9.18 7.93
CA THR A 15 3.89 10.02 7.21
C THR A 15 3.63 11.52 7.37
N MET A 16 2.47 11.95 7.89
CA MET A 16 2.24 13.34 8.32
C MET A 16 3.24 13.78 9.40
N GLY A 17 3.79 12.84 10.19
CA GLY A 17 4.89 13.13 11.12
C GLY A 17 6.13 13.69 10.40
N ILE A 18 6.39 13.28 9.16
CA ILE A 18 7.49 13.81 8.35
C ILE A 18 7.25 15.29 8.01
N PHE A 19 5.99 15.69 7.75
CA PHE A 19 5.67 17.12 7.57
C PHE A 19 6.01 17.93 8.83
N ALA A 20 5.64 17.45 10.01
CA ALA A 20 5.97 18.10 11.27
C ALA A 20 7.49 18.17 11.50
N PHE A 21 8.22 17.10 11.14
CA PHE A 21 9.67 17.06 11.20
C PHE A 21 10.31 18.05 10.21
N SER A 22 9.78 18.20 8.99
CA SER A 22 10.20 19.22 8.02
C SER A 22 9.98 20.65 8.53
N VAL A 23 8.84 20.92 9.20
CA VAL A 23 8.60 22.22 9.87
C VAL A 23 9.67 22.47 10.93
N PHE A 24 9.90 21.51 11.81
CA PHE A 24 10.90 21.63 12.88
C PHE A 24 12.30 21.87 12.30
N PHE A 25 12.70 21.08 11.30
CA PHE A 25 13.98 21.22 10.62
C PHE A 25 14.13 22.62 10.00
N PHE A 26 13.10 23.13 9.32
CA PHE A 26 13.13 24.48 8.76
C PHE A 26 13.31 25.56 9.83
N LEU A 27 12.50 25.51 10.89
CA LEU A 27 12.62 26.47 11.98
C LEU A 27 13.99 26.40 12.67
N LEU A 28 14.59 25.20 12.77
CA LEU A 28 15.91 25.01 13.36
C LEU A 28 17.04 25.62 12.52
N PHE A 29 17.01 25.47 11.20
CA PHE A 29 18.10 25.93 10.33
C PHE A 29 17.92 27.37 9.83
N GLU A 30 16.71 27.91 9.85
CA GLU A 30 16.44 29.27 9.40
C GLU A 30 16.47 30.30 10.53
N LYS A 31 17.59 31.03 10.63
CA LYS A 31 17.85 32.02 11.69
C LYS A 31 16.67 32.97 11.96
N ASN A 32 16.04 33.49 10.90
CA ASN A 32 14.95 34.46 11.01
C ASN A 32 13.66 33.84 11.59
N PHE A 33 13.49 32.52 11.51
CA PHE A 33 12.28 31.81 11.94
C PHE A 33 12.46 30.98 13.22
N ARG A 34 13.71 30.82 13.72
CA ARG A 34 14.02 30.10 14.97
C ARG A 34 13.20 30.54 16.17
N HIS A 35 12.82 31.82 16.23
CA HIS A 35 12.00 32.35 17.33
C HIS A 35 10.63 31.66 17.44
N HIS A 36 10.13 31.02 16.38
CA HIS A 36 8.91 30.21 16.46
C HIS A 36 9.08 28.93 17.30
N LEU A 37 10.31 28.42 17.48
CA LEU A 37 10.56 27.25 18.34
C LEU A 37 10.34 27.55 19.82
N VAL A 38 10.46 28.82 20.24
CA VAL A 38 10.13 29.25 21.60
C VAL A 38 8.70 29.80 21.71
N ASN A 39 7.94 29.82 20.61
CA ASN A 39 6.58 30.31 20.62
C ASN A 39 5.63 29.23 21.18
N PRO A 40 4.94 29.48 22.30
CA PRO A 40 4.05 28.49 22.92
C PRO A 40 2.89 28.06 22.01
N ARG A 41 2.48 28.90 21.05
CA ARG A 41 1.41 28.57 20.09
C ARG A 41 1.79 27.41 19.17
N LEU A 42 3.06 27.28 18.81
CA LEU A 42 3.53 26.14 18.00
C LEU A 42 3.34 24.83 18.77
N TRP A 43 3.80 24.81 20.03
CA TRP A 43 3.69 23.64 20.89
C TRP A 43 2.25 23.32 21.29
N LEU A 44 1.41 24.34 21.51
CA LEU A 44 -0.02 24.14 21.71
C LEU A 44 -0.66 23.49 20.48
N ALA A 45 -0.27 23.91 19.27
CA ALA A 45 -0.77 23.28 18.04
C ALA A 45 -0.31 21.82 17.91
N THR A 46 0.96 21.53 18.25
CA THR A 46 1.50 20.15 18.29
C THR A 46 0.77 19.30 19.33
N LEU A 47 0.52 19.84 20.53
CA LEU A 47 -0.20 19.16 21.59
C LEU A 47 -1.63 18.81 21.16
N ILE A 48 -2.36 19.76 20.57
CA ILE A 48 -3.72 19.51 20.08
C ILE A 48 -3.69 18.46 18.96
N ALA A 49 -2.74 18.51 18.03
CA ALA A 49 -2.58 17.49 16.99
C ALA A 49 -2.31 16.10 17.59
N ALA A 50 -1.45 16.02 18.60
CA ALA A 50 -1.15 14.78 19.32
C ALA A 50 -2.37 14.25 20.08
N LEU A 51 -3.17 15.12 20.71
CA LEU A 51 -4.43 14.74 21.37
C LEU A 51 -5.47 14.19 20.39
N ILE A 52 -5.58 14.77 19.19
CA ILE A 52 -6.45 14.22 18.13
C ILE A 52 -5.97 12.84 17.67
N PHE A 53 -4.66 12.63 17.62
CA PHE A 53 -4.06 11.36 17.21
C PHE A 53 -4.02 10.31 18.35
N LEU A 54 -4.13 10.75 19.61
CA LEU A 54 -3.98 9.91 20.80
C LEU A 54 -4.90 8.68 20.84
N PRO A 55 -6.19 8.75 20.45
CA PRO A 55 -7.06 7.57 20.44
C PRO A 55 -6.53 6.45 19.53
N ASN A 56 -5.87 6.81 18.42
CA ASN A 56 -5.27 5.83 17.51
C ASN A 56 -4.02 5.17 18.11
N ILE A 57 -3.21 5.93 18.85
CA ILE A 57 -2.07 5.38 19.60
C ILE A 57 -2.57 4.43 20.70
N GLY A 58 -3.56 4.86 21.49
CA GLY A 58 -4.14 4.05 22.56
C GLY A 58 -4.73 2.74 22.03
N TRP A 59 -5.46 2.80 20.90
CA TRP A 59 -5.96 1.60 20.24
C TRP A 59 -4.83 0.68 19.77
N ASN A 60 -3.77 1.22 19.15
CA ASN A 60 -2.63 0.39 18.74
C ASN A 60 -1.94 -0.29 19.93
N ILE A 61 -1.71 0.41 21.05
CA ILE A 61 -1.09 -0.18 22.24
C ILE A 61 -1.89 -1.36 22.78
N VAL A 62 -3.22 -1.20 22.88
CA VAL A 62 -4.10 -2.25 23.43
C VAL A 62 -4.27 -3.44 22.47
N ASN A 63 -3.92 -3.29 21.19
CA ASN A 63 -4.06 -4.34 20.16
C ASN A 63 -2.71 -4.84 19.63
N ASP A 64 -1.60 -4.64 20.37
CA ASP A 64 -0.25 -5.09 20.01
C ASP A 64 0.33 -4.47 18.72
N PHE A 65 -0.02 -3.22 18.42
CA PHE A 65 0.52 -2.41 17.33
C PHE A 65 0.31 -2.98 15.91
N PRO A 66 -0.91 -3.37 15.51
CA PRO A 66 -1.15 -4.05 14.24
C PRO A 66 -0.83 -3.15 13.03
N THR A 67 -0.97 -1.82 13.18
CA THR A 67 -0.63 -0.87 12.11
C THR A 67 0.88 -0.80 11.88
N PHE A 68 1.67 -0.82 12.96
CA PHE A 68 3.14 -0.80 12.85
C PHE A 68 3.67 -2.12 12.32
N GLN A 69 3.14 -3.25 12.78
CA GLN A 69 3.49 -4.57 12.25
C GLN A 69 3.22 -4.64 10.75
N HIS A 70 2.02 -4.25 10.30
CA HIS A 70 1.70 -4.24 8.88
C HIS A 70 2.60 -3.31 8.06
N THR A 71 2.90 -2.11 8.61
CA THR A 71 3.80 -1.15 7.95
C THR A 71 5.23 -1.68 7.86
N ALA A 72 5.70 -2.37 8.90
CA ALA A 72 6.99 -3.05 8.89
C ALA A 72 6.99 -4.15 7.84
N ASP A 73 5.96 -5.01 7.79
CA ASP A 73 5.88 -6.13 6.85
C ASP A 73 5.92 -5.71 5.38
N ILE A 74 5.27 -4.60 5.02
CA ILE A 74 5.36 -4.06 3.65
C ILE A 74 6.70 -3.37 3.35
N ALA A 75 7.45 -3.02 4.39
CA ALA A 75 8.74 -2.35 4.33
C ALA A 75 9.93 -3.33 4.45
N LYS A 76 9.71 -4.59 4.82
CA LYS A 76 10.75 -5.61 4.97
C LYS A 76 11.44 -5.90 3.64
N ALA A 77 12.77 -6.00 3.69
CA ALA A 77 13.58 -6.52 2.59
C ALA A 77 13.77 -8.04 2.71
N ALA A 78 14.38 -8.64 1.68
CA ALA A 78 14.68 -10.08 1.68
C ALA A 78 15.72 -10.48 2.75
N ASP A 79 16.62 -9.57 3.10
CA ASP A 79 17.61 -9.73 4.18
C ASP A 79 17.66 -8.43 5.01
N GLU A 80 17.13 -8.48 6.23
CA GLU A 80 17.03 -7.30 7.10
C GLU A 80 18.40 -6.85 7.68
N ASN A 81 19.44 -7.68 7.58
CA ASN A 81 20.75 -7.41 8.17
C ASN A 81 21.74 -6.74 7.20
N THR A 82 21.33 -6.47 5.96
CA THR A 82 22.20 -5.89 4.93
C THR A 82 21.60 -4.65 4.28
N LEU A 83 22.48 -3.76 3.80
CA LEU A 83 22.06 -2.57 3.05
C LEU A 83 21.50 -2.99 1.68
N GLN A 84 20.32 -2.49 1.36
CA GLN A 84 19.55 -2.87 0.18
C GLN A 84 19.84 -1.95 -1.00
N TYR A 85 21.03 -2.09 -1.59
CA TYR A 85 21.43 -1.23 -2.71
C TYR A 85 20.55 -1.38 -3.95
N SER A 86 19.99 -2.58 -4.18
CA SER A 86 19.03 -2.82 -5.27
C SER A 86 17.74 -2.00 -5.08
N GLU A 87 17.15 -2.09 -3.88
CA GLU A 87 15.94 -1.35 -3.50
C GLU A 87 16.17 0.16 -3.53
N LEU A 88 17.32 0.62 -3.03
CA LEU A 88 17.73 2.03 -3.13
C LEU A 88 17.80 2.48 -4.60
N SER A 89 18.45 1.68 -5.47
CA SER A 89 18.59 2.03 -6.88
C SER A 89 17.24 2.05 -7.60
N GLU A 90 16.39 1.06 -7.36
CA GLU A 90 15.03 0.97 -7.90
C GLU A 90 14.20 2.17 -7.44
N PHE A 91 14.29 2.53 -6.16
CA PHE A 91 13.62 3.70 -5.62
C PHE A 91 14.09 5.00 -6.29
N LEU A 92 15.41 5.20 -6.43
CA LEU A 92 15.98 6.41 -7.05
C LEU A 92 15.61 6.54 -8.53
N PHE A 93 15.71 5.45 -9.31
CA PHE A 93 15.30 5.44 -10.70
C PHE A 93 13.77 5.60 -10.83
N GLY A 94 13.01 5.03 -9.91
CA GLY A 94 11.56 5.18 -9.82
C GLY A 94 11.11 6.65 -9.73
N GLN A 95 11.92 7.52 -9.12
CA GLN A 95 11.61 8.96 -9.04
C GLN A 95 11.60 9.67 -10.40
N LEU A 96 12.30 9.15 -11.41
CA LEU A 96 12.19 9.64 -12.79
C LEU A 96 10.80 9.36 -13.38
N GLY A 97 10.16 8.26 -12.99
CA GLY A 97 8.78 7.95 -13.36
C GLY A 97 7.76 8.73 -12.54
N VAL A 98 7.99 8.87 -11.22
CA VAL A 98 7.05 9.53 -10.30
C VAL A 98 7.03 11.06 -10.48
N PHE A 99 8.19 11.71 -10.48
CA PHE A 99 8.28 13.17 -10.58
C PHE A 99 8.49 13.65 -12.02
N GLY A 100 9.12 12.81 -12.85
CA GLY A 100 9.33 13.07 -14.27
C GLY A 100 10.80 13.12 -14.66
N ILE A 101 11.09 12.62 -15.86
CA ILE A 101 12.44 12.50 -16.42
C ILE A 101 13.17 13.83 -16.54
N ILE A 102 12.44 14.95 -16.64
CA ILE A 102 13.00 16.31 -16.65
C ILE A 102 13.04 16.92 -15.25
N PHE A 103 11.94 16.83 -14.50
CA PHE A 103 11.79 17.55 -13.25
C PHE A 103 12.66 16.99 -12.12
N PHE A 104 12.90 15.69 -12.08
CA PHE A 104 13.78 15.10 -11.08
C PHE A 104 15.25 15.52 -11.26
N PRO A 105 15.86 15.46 -12.47
CA PRO A 105 17.19 16.04 -12.70
C PRO A 105 17.26 17.55 -12.43
N VAL A 106 16.22 18.32 -12.75
CA VAL A 106 16.17 19.75 -12.41
C VAL A 106 16.21 19.95 -10.89
N LEU A 107 15.45 19.16 -10.12
CA LEU A 107 15.48 19.21 -8.66
C LEU A 107 16.87 18.92 -8.10
N LEU A 108 17.54 17.87 -8.60
CA LEU A 108 18.93 17.55 -8.21
C LEU A 108 19.88 18.70 -8.56
N TYR A 109 19.75 19.27 -9.76
CA TYR A 109 20.53 20.43 -10.19
C TYR A 109 20.36 21.63 -9.24
N LEU A 110 19.15 21.90 -8.76
CA LEU A 110 18.90 22.99 -7.81
C LEU A 110 19.61 22.76 -6.47
N TRP A 111 19.64 21.53 -5.97
CA TRP A 111 20.36 21.22 -4.73
C TRP A 111 21.88 21.40 -4.87
N ILE A 112 22.43 21.18 -6.07
CA ILE A 112 23.85 21.46 -6.38
C ILE A 112 24.08 22.97 -6.57
N ARG A 113 23.20 23.67 -7.30
CA ARG A 113 23.35 25.08 -7.69
C ARG A 113 22.60 26.03 -6.78
N ARG A 114 22.87 25.95 -5.48
CA ARG A 114 22.16 26.71 -4.43
C ARG A 114 22.18 28.23 -4.60
N LYS A 115 23.20 28.80 -5.26
CA LYS A 115 23.37 30.25 -5.44
C LYS A 115 22.16 30.94 -6.10
N THR A 116 21.38 30.22 -6.90
CA THR A 116 20.25 30.80 -7.65
C THR A 116 18.97 30.97 -6.83
N TRP A 117 18.91 30.40 -5.62
CA TRP A 117 17.69 30.42 -4.80
C TRP A 117 17.93 30.56 -3.30
N ARG A 118 19.15 30.28 -2.81
CA ARG A 118 19.44 30.21 -1.37
C ARG A 118 19.18 31.51 -0.61
N ASP A 119 19.16 32.65 -1.28
CA ASP A 119 18.97 33.94 -0.61
C ASP A 119 17.48 34.20 -0.30
N HIS A 120 16.57 33.48 -0.96
CA HIS A 120 15.12 33.55 -0.73
C HIS A 120 14.65 32.49 0.27
N TRP A 121 14.10 32.91 1.40
CA TRP A 121 13.69 31.98 2.47
C TRP A 121 12.55 31.04 2.03
N GLN A 122 11.66 31.51 1.15
CA GLN A 122 10.58 30.71 0.59
C GLN A 122 11.12 29.52 -0.22
N MET A 123 12.20 29.74 -0.97
CA MET A 123 12.86 28.67 -1.72
C MET A 123 13.57 27.70 -0.78
N ARG A 124 14.17 28.21 0.31
CA ARG A 124 14.76 27.35 1.36
C ARG A 124 13.71 26.48 2.05
N LEU A 125 12.53 27.03 2.34
CA LEU A 125 11.38 26.28 2.88
C LEU A 125 11.01 25.12 1.96
N LEU A 126 10.71 25.41 0.69
CA LEU A 126 10.26 24.39 -0.27
C LEU A 126 11.34 23.32 -0.49
N SER A 127 12.60 23.73 -0.59
CA SER A 127 13.75 22.84 -0.73
C SER A 127 13.91 21.91 0.47
N GLN A 128 13.82 22.43 1.70
CA GLN A 128 13.96 21.62 2.92
C GLN A 128 12.78 20.67 3.12
N PHE A 129 11.54 21.10 2.85
CA PHE A 129 10.38 20.20 2.91
C PHE A 129 10.49 19.04 1.93
N THR A 130 10.98 19.32 0.72
CA THR A 130 11.25 18.29 -0.28
C THR A 130 12.38 17.38 0.17
N LEU A 131 13.52 17.95 0.59
CA LEU A 131 14.73 17.22 0.92
C LEU A 131 14.55 16.33 2.15
N VAL A 132 13.98 16.85 3.24
CA VAL A 132 13.77 16.08 4.48
C VAL A 132 12.89 14.86 4.21
N PHE A 133 11.77 15.05 3.51
CA PHE A 133 10.88 13.95 3.19
C PHE A 133 11.56 12.93 2.28
N LEU A 134 12.21 13.40 1.21
CA LEU A 134 12.87 12.51 0.26
C LEU A 134 14.01 11.72 0.92
N LEU A 135 14.83 12.36 1.77
CA LEU A 135 15.93 11.69 2.47
C LEU A 135 15.43 10.61 3.43
N ILE A 136 14.30 10.82 4.11
CA ILE A 136 13.71 9.79 4.98
C ILE A 136 13.29 8.57 4.17
N ILE A 137 12.65 8.76 3.00
CA ILE A 137 12.25 7.63 2.16
C ILE A 137 13.46 6.99 1.45
N ILE A 138 14.48 7.77 1.08
CA ILE A 138 15.75 7.22 0.58
C ILE A 138 16.41 6.34 1.65
N ALA A 139 16.47 6.81 2.90
CA ALA A 139 16.98 6.02 4.01
C ALA A 139 16.14 4.74 4.18
N GLN A 140 14.81 4.85 4.16
CA GLN A 140 13.91 3.69 4.20
C GLN A 140 14.21 2.68 3.08
N SER A 141 14.44 3.14 1.85
CA SER A 141 14.79 2.27 0.70
C SER A 141 16.15 1.58 0.83
N LEU A 142 17.04 2.11 1.67
CA LEU A 142 18.35 1.52 1.93
C LEU A 142 18.28 0.41 2.99
N PHE A 143 17.33 0.51 3.92
CA PHE A 143 17.15 -0.46 5.02
C PHE A 143 15.98 -1.42 4.78
N GLY A 144 15.26 -1.27 3.67
CA GLY A 144 14.02 -1.98 3.43
C GLY A 144 13.45 -1.70 2.05
N ARG A 145 12.29 -2.30 1.75
CA ARG A 145 11.51 -1.97 0.56
C ARG A 145 10.88 -0.60 0.70
N ALA A 146 10.90 0.16 -0.39
CA ALA A 146 10.16 1.40 -0.51
C ALA A 146 9.63 1.54 -1.94
N ASN A 147 8.31 1.53 -2.09
CA ASN A 147 7.72 1.78 -3.41
C ASN A 147 8.03 3.22 -3.85
N ALA A 148 8.29 3.43 -5.14
CA ALA A 148 8.66 4.74 -5.67
C ALA A 148 7.64 5.84 -5.30
N ASN A 149 6.35 5.51 -5.26
CA ASN A 149 5.27 6.43 -4.91
C ASN A 149 5.27 6.87 -3.42
N TRP A 150 6.04 6.23 -2.54
CA TRP A 150 6.12 6.63 -1.14
C TRP A 150 6.71 8.04 -0.96
N ALA A 151 7.54 8.49 -1.90
CA ALA A 151 8.08 9.84 -1.92
C ALA A 151 7.10 10.90 -2.43
N ALA A 152 5.96 10.52 -3.01
CA ALA A 152 5.04 11.44 -3.70
C ALA A 152 4.67 12.71 -2.90
N PRO A 153 4.43 12.68 -1.57
CA PRO A 153 4.15 13.90 -0.81
C PRO A 153 5.27 14.95 -0.86
N SER A 154 6.54 14.55 -0.99
CA SER A 154 7.67 15.48 -1.12
C SER A 154 7.56 16.34 -2.39
N TYR A 155 6.92 15.81 -3.44
CA TYR A 155 6.80 16.48 -4.73
C TYR A 155 5.76 17.60 -4.75
N VAL A 156 4.94 17.75 -3.71
CA VAL A 156 4.09 18.94 -3.56
C VAL A 156 4.96 20.20 -3.41
N ALA A 157 5.91 20.18 -2.48
CA ALA A 157 6.85 21.27 -2.28
C ALA A 157 7.85 21.39 -3.45
N ALA A 158 8.32 20.25 -3.98
CA ALA A 158 9.26 20.23 -5.10
C ALA A 158 8.68 20.88 -6.35
N SER A 159 7.40 20.63 -6.66
CA SER A 159 6.72 21.19 -7.84
C SER A 159 6.71 22.71 -7.79
N VAL A 160 6.34 23.29 -6.64
CA VAL A 160 6.38 24.75 -6.45
C VAL A 160 7.82 25.25 -6.54
N PHE A 161 8.77 24.56 -5.92
CA PHE A 161 10.18 24.94 -5.93
C PHE A 161 10.76 25.04 -7.35
N ILE A 162 10.56 24.00 -8.17
CA ILE A 162 11.08 23.98 -9.54
C ILE A 162 10.37 24.98 -10.44
N VAL A 163 9.04 25.16 -10.29
CA VAL A 163 8.26 26.06 -11.15
C VAL A 163 8.65 27.51 -10.90
N VAL A 164 8.73 27.91 -9.62
CA VAL A 164 9.17 29.27 -9.26
C VAL A 164 10.57 29.55 -9.80
N TRP A 165 11.47 28.57 -9.75
CA TRP A 165 12.83 28.74 -10.30
C TRP A 165 12.85 28.81 -11.83
N LEU A 166 12.16 27.90 -12.53
CA LEU A 166 12.12 27.84 -13.99
C LEU A 166 11.51 29.11 -14.60
N MET A 167 10.46 29.64 -13.97
CA MET A 167 9.78 30.85 -14.44
C MET A 167 10.45 32.14 -13.96
N GLY A 168 11.13 32.11 -12.80
CA GLY A 168 11.69 33.31 -12.18
C GLY A 168 12.82 33.97 -12.96
N SER A 169 13.53 33.23 -13.82
CA SER A 169 14.65 33.81 -14.58
C SER A 169 14.23 34.46 -15.91
N GLN A 170 12.96 34.33 -16.32
CA GLN A 170 12.43 34.79 -17.61
C GLN A 170 13.24 34.34 -18.84
N LYS A 171 14.02 33.24 -18.72
CA LYS A 171 14.83 32.72 -19.82
C LYS A 171 13.97 31.79 -20.68
N PRO A 172 13.90 32.00 -22.02
CA PRO A 172 13.04 31.20 -22.87
C PRO A 172 13.37 29.70 -22.83
N LEU A 173 14.65 29.35 -22.61
CA LEU A 173 15.08 27.95 -22.46
C LEU A 173 14.45 27.27 -21.24
N LEU A 174 14.34 27.95 -20.09
CA LEU A 174 13.77 27.35 -18.88
C LEU A 174 12.25 27.21 -18.98
N SER A 175 11.58 28.17 -19.63
CA SER A 175 10.15 28.06 -19.95
C SER A 175 9.88 26.88 -20.89
N ARG A 176 10.72 26.69 -21.92
CA ARG A 176 10.64 25.51 -22.79
C ARG A 176 10.85 24.23 -21.99
N LEU A 177 11.83 24.19 -21.09
CA LEU A 177 12.09 23.02 -20.25
C LEU A 177 10.88 22.66 -19.35
N LEU A 178 10.20 23.66 -18.78
CA LEU A 178 8.96 23.47 -18.03
C LEU A 178 7.87 22.84 -18.91
N ILE A 179 7.62 23.43 -20.08
CA ILE A 179 6.60 22.94 -21.03
C ILE A 179 6.93 21.52 -21.48
N THR A 180 8.19 21.24 -21.87
CA THR A 180 8.63 19.90 -22.27
C THR A 180 8.46 18.91 -21.12
N GLY A 181 8.82 19.27 -19.89
CA GLY A 181 8.61 18.40 -18.72
C GLY A 181 7.14 18.07 -18.47
N LEU A 182 6.27 19.08 -18.55
CA LEU A 182 4.81 18.88 -18.43
C LEU A 182 4.27 17.99 -19.55
N LEU A 183 4.69 18.23 -20.80
CA LEU A 183 4.29 17.43 -21.95
C LEU A 183 4.75 15.98 -21.82
N LEU A 184 6.00 15.73 -21.40
CA LEU A 184 6.49 14.36 -21.21
C LEU A 184 5.74 13.64 -20.09
N ASN A 185 5.45 14.31 -18.97
CA ASN A 185 4.67 13.71 -17.89
C ASN A 185 3.22 13.44 -18.33
N ALA A 186 2.60 14.36 -19.06
CA ALA A 186 1.26 14.18 -19.62
C ALA A 186 1.23 13.02 -20.64
N LEU A 187 2.22 12.96 -21.53
CA LEU A 187 2.36 11.87 -22.50
C LEU A 187 2.57 10.52 -21.80
N LEU A 188 3.37 10.47 -20.73
CA LEU A 188 3.54 9.25 -19.93
C LEU A 188 2.22 8.85 -19.27
N ALA A 189 1.46 9.80 -18.71
CA ALA A 189 0.16 9.51 -18.10
C ALA A 189 -0.85 8.99 -19.14
N VAL A 190 -0.94 9.63 -20.31
CA VAL A 190 -1.78 9.18 -21.43
C VAL A 190 -1.33 7.80 -21.92
N PHE A 191 -0.02 7.56 -22.05
CA PHE A 191 0.54 6.27 -22.43
C PHE A 191 0.13 5.17 -21.46
N ILE A 192 0.29 5.39 -20.14
CA ILE A 192 -0.12 4.42 -19.12
C ILE A 192 -1.64 4.21 -19.16
N TYR A 193 -2.43 5.28 -19.25
CA TYR A 193 -3.89 5.20 -19.26
C TYR A 193 -4.42 4.41 -20.48
N HIS A 194 -3.83 4.62 -21.65
CA HIS A 194 -4.23 3.96 -22.90
C HIS A 194 -3.35 2.75 -23.25
N TYR A 195 -2.53 2.25 -22.33
CA TYR A 195 -1.55 1.19 -22.60
C TYR A 195 -2.16 -0.03 -23.32
N PRO A 196 -3.32 -0.59 -22.91
CA PRO A 196 -3.90 -1.72 -23.62
C PRO A 196 -4.29 -1.41 -25.08
N SER A 197 -4.83 -0.22 -25.34
CA SER A 197 -5.21 0.22 -26.68
C SER A 197 -4.00 0.46 -27.56
N LEU A 198 -2.92 1.02 -27.00
CA LEU A 198 -1.66 1.25 -27.70
C LEU A 198 -0.96 -0.05 -28.07
N MET A 199 -0.89 -1.02 -27.15
CA MET A 199 -0.30 -2.34 -27.43
C MET A 199 -1.09 -3.08 -28.51
N LYS A 200 -2.44 -3.02 -28.46
CA LYS A 200 -3.30 -3.57 -29.52
C LYS A 200 -3.02 -2.91 -30.88
N GLY A 201 -2.92 -1.59 -30.93
CA GLY A 201 -2.61 -0.86 -32.17
C GLY A 201 -1.20 -1.15 -32.71
N ALA A 202 -0.26 -1.51 -31.85
CA ALA A 202 1.10 -1.90 -32.20
C ALA A 202 1.25 -3.40 -32.51
N ASN A 203 0.16 -4.18 -32.53
CA ASN A 203 0.17 -5.65 -32.67
C ASN A 203 1.05 -6.35 -31.62
N VAL A 204 1.16 -5.78 -30.42
CA VAL A 204 1.84 -6.38 -29.28
C VAL A 204 0.80 -7.10 -28.42
N GLU A 205 0.94 -8.41 -28.30
CA GLU A 205 0.05 -9.20 -27.44
C GLU A 205 0.38 -8.98 -25.97
N LEU A 206 -0.67 -8.71 -25.19
CA LEU A 206 -0.57 -8.62 -23.74
C LEU A 206 -0.51 -10.01 -23.12
N ASN A 207 0.40 -10.17 -22.16
CA ASN A 207 0.64 -11.38 -21.41
C ASN A 207 0.81 -11.07 -19.91
N GLN A 208 1.18 -12.09 -19.14
CA GLN A 208 1.32 -11.99 -17.69
C GLN A 208 2.41 -11.03 -17.19
N ASN A 209 3.39 -10.67 -18.03
CA ASN A 209 4.56 -9.89 -17.66
C ASN A 209 4.51 -8.45 -18.19
N ASN A 210 3.77 -8.19 -19.27
CA ASN A 210 3.72 -6.86 -19.89
C ASN A 210 2.36 -6.13 -19.71
N ASP A 211 1.32 -6.77 -19.18
CA ASP A 211 0.02 -6.12 -18.96
C ASP A 211 0.01 -5.32 -17.64
N LEU A 212 0.18 -4.00 -17.75
CA LEU A 212 0.15 -3.06 -16.61
C LEU A 212 -1.16 -3.11 -15.81
N TYR A 213 -2.25 -3.57 -16.44
CA TYR A 213 -3.59 -3.64 -15.86
C TYR A 213 -3.98 -5.05 -15.42
N LYS A 214 -3.07 -6.04 -15.52
CA LYS A 214 -3.34 -7.45 -15.19
C LYS A 214 -4.05 -7.61 -13.83
N ARG A 215 -3.57 -6.87 -12.82
CA ARG A 215 -4.09 -6.93 -11.45
C ARG A 215 -5.50 -6.35 -11.30
N LEU A 216 -5.91 -5.44 -12.19
CA LEU A 216 -7.18 -4.72 -12.12
C LEU A 216 -8.34 -5.41 -12.86
N LYS A 217 -8.04 -6.44 -13.65
CA LYS A 217 -9.00 -7.10 -14.55
C LYS A 217 -9.48 -8.45 -13.99
N GLY A 218 -10.64 -8.89 -14.48
CA GLY A 218 -11.21 -10.22 -14.24
C GLY A 218 -12.06 -10.35 -12.97
N TRP A 219 -11.95 -9.43 -12.02
CA TRP A 219 -12.65 -9.51 -10.74
C TRP A 219 -14.18 -9.53 -10.83
N ARG A 220 -14.76 -8.74 -11.75
CA ARG A 220 -16.22 -8.76 -12.00
C ARG A 220 -16.70 -10.14 -12.45
N THR A 221 -16.01 -10.73 -13.42
CA THR A 221 -16.35 -12.05 -13.98
C THR A 221 -16.22 -13.16 -12.95
N LEU A 222 -15.21 -13.09 -12.07
CA LEU A 222 -15.09 -14.02 -10.94
C LEU A 222 -16.20 -13.82 -9.92
N GLY A 223 -16.52 -12.56 -9.58
CA GLY A 223 -17.62 -12.23 -8.68
C GLY A 223 -18.96 -12.75 -9.16
N GLU A 224 -19.28 -12.60 -10.45
CA GLU A 224 -20.50 -13.13 -11.05
C GLU A 224 -20.60 -14.67 -10.98
N GLN A 225 -19.47 -15.37 -11.14
CA GLN A 225 -19.43 -16.83 -10.97
C GLN A 225 -19.65 -17.23 -9.51
N ILE A 226 -18.98 -16.58 -8.56
CA ILE A 226 -19.20 -16.83 -7.13
C ILE A 226 -20.64 -16.52 -6.73
N TYR A 227 -21.23 -15.43 -7.23
CA TYR A 227 -22.63 -15.09 -7.00
C TYR A 227 -23.56 -16.24 -7.40
N LYS A 228 -23.37 -16.81 -8.60
CA LYS A 228 -24.15 -17.97 -9.09
C LYS A 228 -23.93 -19.23 -8.25
N ILE A 229 -22.68 -19.51 -7.86
CA ILE A 229 -22.37 -20.66 -7.01
C ILE A 229 -23.07 -20.53 -5.66
N ARG A 230 -23.04 -19.36 -5.02
CA ARG A 230 -23.69 -19.12 -3.72
C ARG A 230 -25.19 -19.38 -3.73
N GLN A 231 -25.88 -19.15 -4.85
CA GLN A 231 -27.31 -19.45 -4.98
C GLN A 231 -27.61 -20.95 -4.82
N HIS A 232 -26.68 -21.82 -5.19
CA HIS A 232 -26.80 -23.27 -5.04
C HIS A 232 -26.38 -23.76 -3.63
N TYR A 233 -25.68 -22.91 -2.86
CA TYR A 233 -25.18 -23.21 -1.52
C TYR A 233 -25.58 -22.10 -0.51
N PRO A 234 -26.88 -21.84 -0.30
CA PRO A 234 -27.34 -20.68 0.47
C PRO A 234 -26.93 -20.70 1.95
N ASN A 235 -26.66 -21.88 2.52
CA ASN A 235 -26.26 -22.06 3.92
C ASN A 235 -24.73 -21.98 4.13
N THR A 236 -24.00 -21.36 3.20
CA THR A 236 -22.53 -21.26 3.26
C THR A 236 -22.05 -19.82 3.36
N THR A 237 -20.99 -19.62 4.14
CA THR A 237 -20.27 -18.33 4.19
C THR A 237 -19.04 -18.39 3.30
N LEU A 238 -18.67 -17.27 2.66
CA LEU A 238 -17.45 -17.22 1.86
C LEU A 238 -16.21 -17.20 2.76
N LEU A 239 -15.20 -17.98 2.38
CA LEU A 239 -13.92 -18.12 3.07
C LEU A 239 -12.78 -17.97 2.06
N ALA A 240 -11.78 -17.14 2.35
CA ALA A 240 -10.61 -16.99 1.51
C ALA A 240 -9.39 -16.61 2.37
N GLN A 241 -8.17 -16.84 1.88
CA GLN A 241 -6.96 -16.52 2.64
C GLN A 241 -6.30 -15.21 2.20
N ASP A 242 -6.33 -14.88 0.92
CA ASP A 242 -5.58 -13.75 0.36
C ASP A 242 -6.35 -12.42 0.46
N ARG A 243 -5.65 -11.34 0.82
CA ARG A 243 -6.23 -10.00 1.00
C ARG A 243 -6.85 -9.44 -0.28
N GLU A 244 -6.16 -9.58 -1.42
CA GLU A 244 -6.61 -9.06 -2.72
C GLU A 244 -7.87 -9.81 -3.14
N LEU A 245 -7.86 -11.13 -3.02
CA LEU A 245 -9.02 -11.99 -3.28
C LEU A 245 -10.23 -11.62 -2.42
N ILE A 246 -10.04 -11.49 -1.09
CA ILE A 246 -11.10 -11.11 -0.15
C ILE A 246 -11.69 -9.74 -0.54
N ALA A 247 -10.85 -8.74 -0.76
CA ALA A 247 -11.29 -7.38 -1.07
C ALA A 247 -12.08 -7.33 -2.37
N GLU A 248 -11.54 -7.90 -3.44
CA GLU A 248 -12.15 -7.84 -4.76
C GLU A 248 -13.45 -8.64 -4.82
N LEU A 249 -13.47 -9.86 -4.25
CA LEU A 249 -14.71 -10.65 -4.25
C LEU A 249 -15.76 -10.11 -3.29
N SER A 250 -15.39 -9.50 -2.15
CA SER A 250 -16.37 -8.84 -1.28
C SER A 250 -17.16 -7.75 -2.02
N TYR A 251 -16.50 -7.09 -2.97
CA TYR A 251 -17.09 -6.05 -3.81
C TYR A 251 -17.85 -6.62 -5.03
N TYR A 252 -17.29 -7.61 -5.73
CA TYR A 252 -17.85 -8.09 -7.00
C TYR A 252 -18.83 -9.27 -6.89
N ALA A 253 -18.79 -10.06 -5.81
CA ALA A 253 -19.57 -11.29 -5.70
C ALA A 253 -21.03 -11.09 -5.27
N GLY A 254 -21.46 -9.83 -5.04
CA GLY A 254 -22.79 -9.50 -4.56
C GLY A 254 -23.64 -8.74 -5.56
N ARG A 255 -24.95 -8.75 -5.32
CA ARG A 255 -25.88 -7.84 -6.00
C ARG A 255 -25.59 -6.40 -5.60
N SER A 256 -26.03 -5.44 -6.40
CA SER A 256 -25.82 -4.01 -6.11
C SER A 256 -26.36 -3.59 -4.73
N ASP A 257 -27.42 -4.24 -4.25
CA ASP A 257 -28.07 -4.05 -2.95
C ASP A 257 -27.41 -4.82 -1.79
N GLU A 258 -26.55 -5.80 -2.07
CA GLU A 258 -25.92 -6.69 -1.08
C GLU A 258 -24.41 -6.42 -0.89
N ARG A 259 -23.88 -5.35 -1.50
CA ARG A 259 -22.44 -5.03 -1.43
C ARG A 259 -22.11 -4.14 -0.23
N PRO A 260 -20.97 -4.37 0.44
CA PRO A 260 -20.03 -5.49 0.25
C PRO A 260 -20.50 -6.78 0.98
N ILE A 261 -20.22 -7.96 0.41
CA ILE A 261 -20.47 -9.25 1.08
C ILE A 261 -19.33 -9.55 2.05
N PRO A 262 -19.61 -9.98 3.28
CA PRO A 262 -18.57 -10.45 4.18
C PRO A 262 -17.92 -11.74 3.67
N ILE A 263 -16.60 -11.72 3.52
CA ILE A 263 -15.77 -12.90 3.26
C ILE A 263 -14.84 -13.05 4.47
N ILE A 264 -14.87 -14.22 5.10
CA ILE A 264 -14.04 -14.50 6.28
C ILE A 264 -12.62 -14.81 5.82
N SER A 265 -11.63 -14.27 6.54
CA SER A 265 -10.24 -14.63 6.32
C SER A 265 -9.90 -15.98 6.96
N TRP A 266 -9.35 -16.90 6.17
CA TRP A 266 -8.79 -18.14 6.67
C TRP A 266 -7.46 -17.86 7.39
N ASN A 267 -7.47 -17.98 8.72
CA ASN A 267 -6.33 -17.66 9.57
C ASN A 267 -6.13 -18.68 10.73
N PRO A 268 -5.74 -19.92 10.43
CA PRO A 268 -5.58 -20.96 11.46
C PRO A 268 -4.44 -20.67 12.44
N ALA A 269 -3.41 -19.93 12.02
CA ALA A 269 -2.31 -19.51 12.88
C ALA A 269 -2.66 -18.32 13.78
N GLN A 270 -3.85 -17.71 13.61
CA GLN A 270 -4.32 -16.53 14.35
C GLN A 270 -3.32 -15.35 14.30
N GLN A 271 -2.65 -15.17 13.16
CA GLN A 271 -1.69 -14.08 12.95
C GLN A 271 -2.36 -12.88 12.29
N LEU A 272 -2.01 -11.66 12.70
CA LEU A 272 -2.54 -10.42 12.12
C LEU A 272 -1.75 -10.04 10.86
N ARG A 273 -2.16 -10.55 9.70
CA ARG A 273 -1.46 -10.29 8.42
C ARG A 273 -2.01 -9.05 7.73
N HIS A 274 -3.32 -8.83 7.85
CA HIS A 274 -4.03 -7.72 7.22
C HIS A 274 -5.37 -7.44 7.90
N HIS A 275 -6.03 -6.34 7.53
CA HIS A 275 -7.30 -5.89 8.10
C HIS A 275 -8.38 -6.97 8.25
N TYR A 276 -8.53 -7.89 7.28
CA TYR A 276 -9.56 -8.93 7.36
C TYR A 276 -9.35 -9.95 8.48
N ASP A 277 -8.11 -10.11 8.98
CA ASP A 277 -7.83 -10.96 10.15
C ASP A 277 -8.32 -10.30 11.45
N LEU A 278 -8.46 -8.97 11.46
CA LEU A 278 -9.05 -8.20 12.57
C LEU A 278 -10.58 -8.14 12.47
N ALA A 279 -11.09 -7.97 11.24
CA ALA A 279 -12.51 -7.72 11.01
C ALA A 279 -13.37 -8.99 10.97
N THR A 280 -12.76 -10.16 10.73
CA THR A 280 -13.48 -11.43 10.59
C THR A 280 -12.78 -12.55 11.35
N SER A 281 -13.57 -13.52 11.83
CA SER A 281 -13.05 -14.69 12.52
C SER A 281 -13.91 -15.93 12.29
N MET A 282 -13.27 -17.09 12.38
CA MET A 282 -13.90 -18.41 12.39
C MET A 282 -14.08 -18.97 13.81
N SER A 283 -13.55 -18.31 14.85
CA SER A 283 -13.49 -18.87 16.22
C SER A 283 -14.86 -19.27 16.80
N ASP A 284 -15.92 -18.60 16.37
CA ASP A 284 -17.31 -18.81 16.80
C ASP A 284 -18.16 -19.58 15.75
N LYS A 285 -17.52 -20.22 14.77
CA LYS A 285 -18.20 -20.80 13.61
C LYS A 285 -18.13 -22.33 13.53
N THR A 286 -17.88 -23.00 14.65
CA THR A 286 -17.89 -24.47 14.73
C THR A 286 -19.21 -25.03 14.21
N GLY A 287 -19.14 -26.08 13.40
CA GLY A 287 -20.29 -26.71 12.74
C GLY A 287 -20.77 -26.03 11.46
N GLN A 288 -20.34 -24.79 11.17
CA GLN A 288 -20.80 -24.07 9.98
C GLN A 288 -20.17 -24.58 8.68
N HIS A 289 -20.76 -24.15 7.56
CA HIS A 289 -20.36 -24.52 6.21
C HIS A 289 -19.84 -23.30 5.44
N PHE A 290 -18.88 -23.54 4.56
CA PHE A 290 -18.18 -22.49 3.84
C PHE A 290 -17.97 -22.84 2.38
N LEU A 291 -17.92 -21.81 1.55
CA LEU A 291 -17.32 -21.88 0.23
C LEU A 291 -15.93 -21.26 0.32
N TYR A 292 -14.92 -22.12 0.28
CA TYR A 292 -13.53 -21.70 0.26
C TYR A 292 -13.10 -21.37 -1.17
N ILE A 293 -12.40 -20.24 -1.33
CA ILE A 293 -11.89 -19.74 -2.61
C ILE A 293 -10.39 -19.55 -2.47
N GLY A 294 -9.60 -20.19 -3.33
CA GLY A 294 -8.14 -20.11 -3.28
C GLY A 294 -7.46 -20.51 -4.58
N ASP A 295 -6.22 -20.06 -4.78
CA ASP A 295 -5.53 -20.20 -6.06
C ASP A 295 -5.10 -21.66 -6.37
N HIS A 296 -4.89 -22.54 -5.37
CA HIS A 296 -4.19 -23.83 -5.56
C HIS A 296 -4.80 -24.96 -4.71
N ASP A 297 -4.96 -26.15 -5.31
CA ASP A 297 -5.52 -27.33 -4.66
C ASP A 297 -4.60 -27.90 -3.56
N GLU A 298 -3.28 -27.75 -3.68
CA GLU A 298 -2.33 -28.21 -2.66
C GLU A 298 -2.53 -27.52 -1.31
N LYS A 299 -2.89 -26.24 -1.31
CA LYS A 299 -3.20 -25.52 -0.06
C LYS A 299 -4.46 -26.06 0.60
N VAL A 300 -5.41 -26.61 -0.17
CA VAL A 300 -6.66 -27.16 0.35
C VAL A 300 -6.45 -28.41 1.19
N GLN A 301 -5.43 -29.22 0.88
CA GLN A 301 -5.09 -30.39 1.69
C GLN A 301 -4.79 -30.02 3.14
N SER A 302 -4.18 -28.85 3.37
CA SER A 302 -3.92 -28.34 4.72
C SER A 302 -5.19 -27.90 5.48
N LEU A 303 -6.30 -27.68 4.77
CA LEU A 303 -7.60 -27.32 5.37
C LEU A 303 -8.41 -28.55 5.77
N THR A 304 -8.20 -29.71 5.12
CA THR A 304 -8.96 -30.95 5.36
C THR A 304 -9.11 -31.34 6.84
N PRO A 305 -8.07 -31.24 7.71
CA PRO A 305 -8.22 -31.58 9.12
C PRO A 305 -9.25 -30.74 9.87
N TYR A 306 -9.52 -29.51 9.42
CA TYR A 306 -10.38 -28.54 10.09
C TYR A 306 -11.86 -28.65 9.69
N PHE A 307 -12.19 -29.51 8.71
CA PHE A 307 -13.56 -29.69 8.23
C PHE A 307 -13.94 -31.17 8.23
N THR A 308 -15.24 -31.43 8.26
CA THR A 308 -15.80 -32.78 8.18
C THR A 308 -15.86 -33.26 6.74
N VAL A 309 -16.24 -32.37 5.82
CA VAL A 309 -16.26 -32.63 4.38
C VAL A 309 -15.50 -31.51 3.67
N VAL A 310 -14.64 -31.90 2.74
CA VAL A 310 -13.93 -31.00 1.81
C VAL A 310 -14.16 -31.53 0.41
N GLN A 311 -14.92 -30.81 -0.40
CA GLN A 311 -15.31 -31.24 -1.74
C GLN A 311 -15.05 -30.14 -2.78
N PRO A 312 -14.37 -30.45 -3.90
CA PRO A 312 -14.22 -29.49 -4.99
C PRO A 312 -15.59 -29.27 -5.65
N ILE A 313 -15.95 -28.00 -5.87
CA ILE A 313 -17.23 -27.62 -6.49
C ILE A 313 -17.02 -27.13 -7.92
N ALA A 314 -16.09 -26.20 -8.10
CA ALA A 314 -15.88 -25.55 -9.38
C ALA A 314 -14.48 -24.95 -9.45
N ILE A 315 -14.03 -24.67 -10.67
CA ILE A 315 -12.93 -23.76 -10.96
C ILE A 315 -13.56 -22.52 -11.59
N ILE A 316 -13.30 -21.35 -11.00
CA ILE A 316 -13.75 -20.07 -11.56
C ILE A 316 -12.60 -19.44 -12.34
N THR A 317 -12.90 -18.92 -13.52
CA THR A 317 -11.88 -18.31 -14.40
C THR A 317 -12.36 -16.98 -14.94
N ALA A 318 -11.42 -16.05 -15.12
CA ALA A 318 -11.68 -14.79 -15.80
C ALA A 318 -10.56 -14.48 -16.78
N PRO A 319 -10.84 -14.40 -18.09
CA PRO A 319 -9.83 -14.01 -19.06
C PRO A 319 -9.42 -12.56 -18.80
N VAL A 320 -8.11 -12.33 -18.64
CA VAL A 320 -7.53 -11.00 -18.40
C VAL A 320 -6.91 -10.47 -19.68
N ASN A 321 -6.19 -11.33 -20.40
CA ASN A 321 -5.72 -11.12 -21.77
C ASN A 321 -5.57 -12.49 -22.47
N ALA A 322 -5.11 -12.51 -23.72
CA ALA A 322 -5.03 -13.73 -24.53
C ALA A 322 -4.12 -14.80 -23.90
N ALA A 323 -3.06 -14.41 -23.20
CA ALA A 323 -2.07 -15.31 -22.62
C ALA A 323 -2.18 -15.47 -21.09
N TYR A 324 -3.20 -14.87 -20.46
CA TYR A 324 -3.38 -14.94 -19.01
C TYR A 324 -4.87 -14.91 -18.62
N GLN A 325 -5.25 -15.91 -17.84
CA GLN A 325 -6.53 -15.95 -17.14
C GLN A 325 -6.28 -15.97 -15.63
N ARG A 326 -7.14 -15.28 -14.89
CA ARG A 326 -7.19 -15.38 -13.44
C ARG A 326 -8.05 -16.57 -13.08
N GLN A 327 -7.57 -17.44 -12.20
CA GLN A 327 -8.22 -18.72 -11.91
C GLN A 327 -8.15 -19.01 -10.41
N TYR A 328 -9.27 -19.44 -9.83
CA TYR A 328 -9.36 -19.92 -8.46
C TYR A 328 -10.18 -21.20 -8.38
N SER A 329 -9.84 -22.08 -7.46
CA SER A 329 -10.64 -23.25 -7.11
C SER A 329 -11.66 -22.88 -6.03
N VAL A 330 -12.88 -23.41 -6.15
CA VAL A 330 -13.97 -23.25 -5.19
C VAL A 330 -14.29 -24.59 -4.56
N TRP A 331 -14.30 -24.63 -3.24
CA TRP A 331 -14.47 -25.84 -2.45
C TRP A 331 -15.60 -25.66 -1.44
N LEU A 332 -16.44 -26.68 -1.32
CA LEU A 332 -17.41 -26.79 -0.25
C LEU A 332 -16.72 -27.40 0.97
N MET A 333 -16.72 -26.64 2.06
CA MET A 333 -16.12 -27.01 3.33
C MET A 333 -17.24 -27.11 4.36
N GLN A 334 -17.53 -28.31 4.88
CA GLN A 334 -18.65 -28.51 5.79
C GLN A 334 -18.20 -28.92 7.19
N GLY A 335 -18.93 -28.44 8.19
CA GLY A 335 -18.74 -28.85 9.58
C GLY A 335 -17.36 -28.46 10.08
N PHE A 336 -17.10 -27.16 10.14
CA PHE A 336 -15.85 -26.63 10.72
C PHE A 336 -15.66 -27.15 12.14
N LYS A 337 -14.49 -27.72 12.42
CA LYS A 337 -14.16 -28.40 13.69
C LYS A 337 -13.54 -27.46 14.73
N GLY A 338 -13.30 -26.19 14.39
CA GLY A 338 -12.52 -25.24 15.20
C GLY A 338 -11.04 -25.25 14.82
N TYR A 339 -10.28 -24.27 15.31
CA TYR A 339 -8.83 -24.13 15.04
C TYR A 339 -7.92 -25.04 15.87
N ALA A 340 -8.47 -25.91 16.72
CA ALA A 340 -7.65 -26.79 17.55
C ALA A 340 -6.90 -27.82 16.69
N PRO A 341 -5.58 -28.00 16.84
CA PRO A 341 -4.85 -29.05 16.14
C PRO A 341 -5.31 -30.43 16.64
N PRO A 342 -5.23 -31.50 15.82
CA PRO A 342 -5.39 -32.86 16.32
C PRO A 342 -4.33 -33.09 17.41
N SER A 343 -4.78 -33.47 18.61
CA SER A 343 -3.90 -33.82 19.73
C SER A 343 -2.92 -34.91 19.31
N ILE A 344 -1.62 -34.61 19.26
CA ILE A 344 -0.58 -35.64 19.18
C ILE A 344 -0.58 -36.36 20.54
N PRO A 345 -0.76 -37.69 20.60
CA PRO A 345 -0.64 -38.43 21.86
C PRO A 345 0.77 -38.26 22.41
N SER A 346 0.89 -37.75 23.63
CA SER A 346 2.13 -37.71 24.39
C SER A 346 2.58 -39.14 24.72
N THR A 347 3.37 -39.76 23.85
CA THR A 347 4.17 -40.94 24.21
C THR A 347 5.61 -40.51 24.47
N ALA A 348 5.86 -39.93 25.63
CA ALA A 348 7.18 -39.95 26.24
C ALA A 348 7.16 -41.03 27.33
N PRO A 349 8.01 -42.08 27.27
CA PRO A 349 8.11 -43.04 28.35
C PRO A 349 8.70 -42.35 29.58
N ALA A 350 8.08 -42.58 30.74
CA ALA A 350 8.62 -42.16 32.02
C ALA A 350 10.01 -42.77 32.23
N ALA A 351 11.03 -41.92 32.39
CA ALA A 351 12.29 -42.35 32.96
C ALA A 351 12.03 -42.64 34.45
N ALA A 352 12.13 -43.92 34.80
CA ALA A 352 12.16 -44.41 36.18
C ALA A 352 13.55 -44.18 36.81
N PRO A 353 13.67 -44.27 38.14
CA PRO A 353 14.37 -43.31 39.02
C PRO A 353 15.88 -43.20 38.90
#